data_AF-D8PA07-F1
#
_entry.id   AF-D8PA07-F1
#
_cell.length_a   1.000
_cell.length_b   1.000
_cell.length_c   1.000
_cell.angle_alpha   90.00
_cell.angle_beta   90.00
_cell.angle_gamma   90.00
#
_symmetry.space_group_name_H-M   'P 1'
#
loop_
_entity.id
_entity.type
_entity.pdbx_description
1 polymer ?
#
loop_
_entity_poly.entity_id
_entity_poly.type
_entity_poly.pdbx_seq_one_letter_code
_entity_poly.pdbx_strand_id
1 'polypeptide(L)'
;MLYQSAAYAVLDGYYREAVASFTGAFEAFCEFYLRVIGGKKEVASDRFEESLNRLVAQSERVLGAYTMTYTLEHRIPPPALPQKQITFRNKVIHRGKFPTREEAIAYGQDIADVIYPVLSYLKQHERKHVTDVVDARINKLCQETHGRQSICLPGIININQISPDPQPILKESLEKLESTRKSRGW
;
A
#
# COMPACT_ATOMS: atom_id res chain seq x y z
N MET A 1 -5.02 -1.35 5.24
CA MET A 1 -5.73 -2.62 5.43
C MET A 1 -5.02 -3.80 4.78
N LEU A 2 -4.70 -3.79 3.48
CA LEU A 2 -4.01 -4.94 2.84
C LEU A 2 -2.62 -5.21 3.42
N TYR A 3 -1.85 -4.17 3.70
CA TYR A 3 -0.52 -4.32 4.32
C TYR A 3 -0.62 -4.92 5.74
N GLN A 4 -1.59 -4.47 6.54
CA GLN A 4 -1.81 -5.00 7.89
C GLN A 4 -2.36 -6.43 7.86
N SER A 5 -3.28 -6.73 6.93
CA SER A 5 -3.76 -8.08 6.68
C SER A 5 -2.62 -9.01 6.26
N ALA A 6 -1.69 -8.52 5.45
CA ALA A 6 -0.49 -9.27 5.08
C ALA A 6 0.40 -9.55 6.29
N ALA A 7 0.59 -8.58 7.19
CA ALA A 7 1.30 -8.78 8.44
C ALA A 7 0.66 -9.86 9.31
N TYR A 8 -0.67 -9.86 9.47
CA TYR A 8 -1.38 -10.94 10.17
C TYR A 8 -1.25 -12.29 9.47
N ALA A 9 -1.33 -12.32 8.14
CA ALA A 9 -1.10 -13.55 7.37
C ALA A 9 0.31 -14.13 7.60
N VAL A 10 1.33 -13.29 7.78
CA VAL A 10 2.67 -13.76 8.21
C VAL A 10 2.62 -14.39 9.59
N LEU A 11 1.93 -13.77 10.56
CA LEU A 11 1.80 -14.31 11.92
C LEU A 11 1.08 -15.66 11.94
N ASP A 12 0.09 -15.82 11.06
CA ASP A 12 -0.77 -17.01 11.02
C ASP A 12 -0.19 -18.13 10.12
N GLY A 13 0.99 -17.92 9.52
CA GLY A 13 1.67 -18.92 8.68
C GLY A 13 1.24 -18.94 7.20
N TYR A 14 0.36 -18.03 6.80
CA TYR A 14 -0.14 -17.90 5.42
C TYR A 14 0.80 -17.02 4.57
N TYR A 15 2.04 -17.48 4.37
CA TYR A 15 3.10 -16.67 3.75
C TYR A 15 2.84 -16.32 2.28
N ARG A 16 2.19 -17.21 1.53
CA ARG A 16 1.85 -16.95 0.13
C ARG A 16 0.78 -15.86 0.03
N GLU A 17 -0.24 -15.94 0.87
CA GLU A 17 -1.31 -14.97 0.99
C GLU A 17 -0.77 -13.63 1.50
N ALA A 18 0.22 -13.65 2.41
CA ALA A 18 0.93 -12.46 2.85
C ALA A 18 1.63 -11.77 1.68
N VAL A 19 2.42 -12.49 0.86
CA VAL A 19 3.10 -11.92 -0.32
C VAL A 19 2.10 -11.34 -1.33
N ALA A 20 0.98 -12.02 -1.58
CA ALA A 20 -0.09 -11.51 -2.44
C ALA A 20 -0.70 -10.23 -1.87
N SER A 21 -1.00 -10.21 -0.57
CA SER A 21 -1.60 -9.05 0.11
C SER A 21 -0.66 -7.86 0.19
N PHE A 22 0.64 -8.10 0.42
CA PHE A 22 1.69 -7.09 0.35
C PHE A 22 1.79 -6.46 -1.05
N THR A 23 1.71 -7.29 -2.10
CA THR A 23 1.70 -6.81 -3.49
C THR A 23 0.48 -5.94 -3.78
N GLY A 24 -0.72 -6.39 -3.39
CA GLY A 24 -1.94 -5.59 -3.54
C GLY A 24 -1.92 -4.29 -2.74
N ALA A 25 -1.25 -4.28 -1.58
CA ALA A 25 -1.06 -3.04 -0.82
C ALA A 25 -0.19 -2.02 -1.56
N PHE A 26 0.87 -2.47 -2.24
CA PHE A 26 1.71 -1.62 -3.07
C PHE A 26 0.98 -1.08 -4.30
N GLU A 27 0.18 -1.91 -4.96
CA GLU A 27 -0.67 -1.49 -6.09
C GLU A 27 -1.69 -0.43 -5.65
N ALA A 28 -2.39 -0.67 -4.54
CA ALA A 28 -3.32 0.30 -3.96
C ALA A 28 -2.63 1.62 -3.57
N PHE A 29 -1.39 1.56 -3.10
CA PHE A 29 -0.58 2.75 -2.84
C PHE A 29 -0.24 3.51 -4.13
N CYS A 30 0.13 2.83 -5.21
CA CYS A 30 0.41 3.46 -6.50
C CYS A 30 -0.82 4.21 -7.02
N GLU A 31 -2.00 3.60 -6.97
CA GLU A 31 -3.25 4.27 -7.32
C GLU A 31 -3.56 5.47 -6.43
N PHE A 32 -3.32 5.35 -5.13
CA PHE A 32 -3.50 6.44 -4.18
C PHE A 32 -2.60 7.63 -4.53
N TYR A 33 -1.32 7.38 -4.79
CA TYR A 33 -0.38 8.42 -5.23
C TYR A 33 -0.89 9.12 -6.49
N LEU A 34 -1.33 8.37 -7.49
CA LEU A 34 -1.89 8.92 -8.73
C LEU A 34 -3.07 9.84 -8.45
N ARG A 35 -4.01 9.45 -7.57
CA ARG A 35 -5.16 10.28 -7.17
C ARG A 35 -4.73 11.57 -6.49
N VAL A 36 -3.74 11.51 -5.58
CA VAL A 36 -3.22 12.70 -4.88
C VAL A 36 -2.60 13.68 -5.88
N ILE A 37 -1.75 13.21 -6.79
CA ILE A 37 -1.13 14.08 -7.80
C ILE A 37 -2.17 14.59 -8.82
N GLY A 38 -3.15 13.76 -9.21
CA GLY A 38 -4.26 14.19 -10.06
C GLY A 38 -5.05 15.36 -9.47
N GLY A 39 -5.35 15.27 -8.16
CA GLY A 39 -5.96 16.36 -7.40
C GLY A 39 -5.10 17.61 -7.32
N LYS A 40 -3.77 17.46 -7.12
CA LYS A 40 -2.81 18.56 -7.14
C LYS A 40 -2.77 19.31 -8.48
N LYS A 41 -2.90 18.58 -9.59
CA LYS A 41 -2.94 19.15 -10.95
C LYS A 41 -4.32 19.67 -11.34
N GLU A 42 -5.28 19.70 -10.41
CA GLU A 42 -6.65 20.18 -10.62
C GLU A 42 -7.36 19.47 -11.78
N VAL A 43 -7.02 18.20 -12.02
CA VAL A 43 -7.71 17.38 -13.02
C VAL A 43 -9.11 17.08 -12.50
N ALA A 44 -10.12 17.33 -13.34
CA ALA A 44 -11.51 17.03 -13.01
C ALA A 44 -11.66 15.55 -12.58
N SER A 45 -12.27 15.34 -11.41
CA SER A 45 -12.31 14.04 -10.72
C SER A 45 -12.94 12.93 -11.56
N ASP A 46 -14.00 13.25 -12.31
CA ASP A 46 -14.69 12.36 -13.23
C ASP A 46 -13.76 11.86 -14.36
N ARG A 47 -13.03 12.77 -15.00
CA ARG A 47 -12.08 12.45 -16.08
C ARG A 47 -10.87 11.67 -15.58
N PHE A 48 -10.40 12.01 -14.37
CA PHE A 48 -9.29 11.32 -13.75
C PHE A 48 -9.65 9.88 -13.41
N GLU A 49 -10.79 9.65 -12.74
CA GLU A 49 -11.25 8.31 -12.40
C GLU A 49 -11.56 7.49 -13.66
N GLU A 50 -12.14 8.09 -14.71
CA GLU A 50 -12.32 7.40 -16.00
C GLU A 50 -10.99 6.88 -16.56
N SER A 51 -9.94 7.73 -16.54
CA SER A 51 -8.61 7.36 -17.01
C SER A 51 -7.95 6.29 -16.13
N LEU A 52 -8.06 6.44 -14.81
CA LEU A 52 -7.49 5.50 -13.86
C LEU A 52 -8.17 4.12 -13.95
N ASN A 53 -9.49 4.08 -14.12
CA ASN A 53 -10.26 2.84 -14.27
C ASN A 53 -9.83 2.02 -15.50
N ARG A 54 -9.26 2.64 -16.54
CA ARG A 54 -8.69 1.95 -17.70
C ARG A 54 -7.34 1.28 -17.41
N LEU A 55 -6.67 1.69 -16.33
CA LEU A 55 -5.35 1.18 -15.91
C LEU A 55 -5.47 0.07 -14.88
N VAL A 56 -6.36 0.20 -13.89
CA VAL A 56 -6.45 -0.68 -12.70
C VAL A 56 -6.72 -2.16 -13.01
N ALA A 57 -7.21 -2.47 -14.21
CA ALA A 57 -7.39 -3.86 -14.66
C ALA A 57 -6.06 -4.62 -14.85
N GLN A 58 -4.91 -3.94 -14.95
CA GLN A 58 -3.60 -4.56 -15.09
C GLN A 58 -2.58 -3.84 -14.21
N SER A 59 -2.01 -4.58 -13.25
CA SER A 59 -1.07 -4.00 -12.27
C SER A 59 0.17 -3.36 -12.89
N GLU A 60 0.68 -3.91 -14.00
CA GLU A 60 1.81 -3.32 -14.72
C GLU A 60 1.50 -1.93 -15.31
N ARG A 61 0.24 -1.69 -15.73
CA ARG A 61 -0.17 -0.38 -16.25
C ARG A 61 -0.24 0.67 -15.15
N VAL A 62 -0.77 0.29 -13.99
CA VAL A 62 -0.80 1.16 -12.80
C VAL A 62 0.62 1.51 -12.37
N LEU A 63 1.52 0.53 -12.32
CA LEU A 63 2.91 0.75 -11.96
C LEU A 63 3.64 1.65 -12.96
N GLY A 64 3.41 1.46 -14.26
CA GLY A 64 3.95 2.34 -15.30
C GLY A 64 3.46 3.78 -15.17
N ALA A 65 2.15 3.97 -14.96
CA ALA A 65 1.56 5.29 -14.74
C ALA A 65 2.12 5.97 -13.48
N TYR A 66 2.25 5.22 -12.37
CA TYR A 66 2.88 5.70 -11.15
C TYR A 66 4.32 6.14 -11.39
N THR A 67 5.12 5.30 -12.04
CA THR A 67 6.54 5.56 -12.29
C THR A 67 6.75 6.83 -13.11
N MET A 68 5.99 6.99 -14.19
CA MET A 68 6.07 8.17 -15.04
C MET A 68 5.56 9.43 -14.32
N THR A 69 4.43 9.35 -13.63
CA THR A 69 3.86 10.48 -12.88
C THR A 69 4.82 10.95 -11.80
N TYR A 70 5.40 10.02 -11.04
CA TYR A 70 6.40 10.34 -10.02
C TYR A 70 7.62 11.02 -10.64
N THR A 71 8.14 10.48 -11.74
CA THR A 71 9.32 11.05 -12.42
C THR A 71 9.05 12.46 -12.92
N LEU A 72 7.86 12.73 -13.47
CA LEU A 72 7.47 14.08 -13.90
C LEU A 72 7.32 15.04 -12.73
N GLU A 73 6.80 14.57 -11.59
CA GLU A 73 6.56 15.40 -10.41
C GLU A 73 7.87 15.74 -9.67
N HIS A 74 8.77 14.76 -9.53
CA HIS A 74 9.96 14.87 -8.70
C HIS A 74 11.26 15.07 -9.48
N ARG A 75 11.22 14.93 -10.83
CA ARG A 75 12.38 14.95 -11.73
C ARG A 75 13.42 13.85 -11.44
N ILE A 76 13.03 12.83 -10.67
CA ILE A 76 13.80 11.63 -10.34
C ILE A 76 12.88 10.41 -10.35
N PRO A 77 13.37 9.20 -10.63
CA PRO A 77 12.54 8.00 -10.55
C PRO A 77 12.08 7.73 -9.11
N PRO A 78 10.93 7.05 -8.92
CA PRO A 78 10.50 6.63 -7.58
C PRO A 78 11.46 5.58 -6.99
N PRO A 79 11.47 5.43 -5.65
CA PRO A 79 12.02 4.23 -5.04
C PRO A 79 11.40 2.98 -5.69
N ALA A 80 12.23 2.02 -6.06
CA ALA A 80 11.80 0.82 -6.76
C ALA A 80 12.15 -0.43 -5.97
N LEU A 81 11.28 -1.43 -6.03
CA LEU A 81 11.59 -2.74 -5.49
C LEU A 81 12.83 -3.32 -6.20
N PRO A 82 13.78 -3.90 -5.46
CA PRO A 82 14.95 -4.50 -6.08
C PRO A 82 14.52 -5.69 -6.95
N GLN A 83 15.21 -5.90 -8.09
CA GLN A 83 14.84 -6.92 -9.09
C GLN A 83 14.68 -8.33 -8.50
N LYS A 84 15.45 -8.65 -7.44
CA LYS A 84 15.33 -9.89 -6.68
C LYS A 84 13.91 -10.11 -6.14
N GLN A 85 13.26 -9.05 -5.63
CA GLN A 85 11.92 -9.13 -5.05
C GLN A 85 10.83 -9.20 -6.10
N ILE A 86 10.99 -8.50 -7.22
CA ILE A 86 10.09 -8.63 -8.36
C ILE A 86 10.08 -10.09 -8.85
N THR A 87 11.28 -10.66 -8.99
CA THR A 87 11.46 -12.06 -9.41
C THR A 87 10.88 -13.03 -8.38
N PHE A 88 11.10 -12.77 -7.08
CA PHE A 88 10.53 -13.56 -5.99
C PHE A 88 8.99 -13.54 -6.03
N ARG A 89 8.38 -12.35 -6.06
CA ARG A 89 6.92 -12.19 -6.17
C ARG A 89 6.36 -12.95 -7.37
N ASN A 90 6.99 -12.82 -8.54
CA ASN A 90 6.51 -13.51 -9.74
C ASN A 90 6.56 -15.04 -9.60
N LYS A 91 7.56 -15.59 -8.90
CA LYS A 91 7.61 -17.03 -8.59
C LYS A 91 6.49 -17.43 -7.63
N VAL A 92 6.20 -16.63 -6.61
CA VAL A 92 5.15 -16.93 -5.63
C VAL A 92 3.77 -16.86 -6.26
N ILE A 93 3.47 -15.78 -6.98
CA ILE A 93 2.13 -15.51 -7.54
C ILE A 93 1.83 -16.37 -8.77
N HIS A 94 2.78 -16.51 -9.70
CA HIS A 94 2.52 -17.15 -11.00
C HIS A 94 3.07 -18.57 -11.13
N ARG A 95 4.04 -18.96 -10.29
CA ARG A 95 4.69 -20.28 -10.37
C ARG A 95 4.44 -21.16 -9.14
N GLY A 96 3.58 -20.72 -8.23
CA GLY A 96 3.21 -21.51 -7.06
C GLY A 96 4.35 -21.77 -6.07
N LYS A 97 5.40 -20.94 -6.06
CA LYS A 97 6.44 -21.03 -5.02
C LYS A 97 5.80 -20.80 -3.65
N PHE A 98 6.03 -21.71 -2.71
CA PHE A 98 5.75 -21.50 -1.29
C PHE A 98 6.90 -20.70 -0.66
N PRO A 99 6.66 -19.46 -0.20
CA PRO A 99 7.70 -18.66 0.43
C PRO A 99 7.92 -19.08 1.89
N THR A 100 9.12 -18.87 2.41
CA THR A 100 9.38 -18.99 3.86
C THR A 100 8.88 -17.77 4.62
N ARG A 101 8.82 -17.85 5.96
CA ARG A 101 8.49 -16.71 6.82
C ARG A 101 9.44 -15.54 6.59
N GLU A 102 10.74 -15.82 6.52
CA GLU A 102 11.79 -14.81 6.32
C GLU A 102 11.67 -14.16 4.96
N GLU A 103 11.38 -14.95 3.90
CA GLU A 103 11.16 -14.41 2.56
C GLU A 103 9.92 -13.49 2.51
N ALA A 104 8.82 -13.89 3.16
CA ALA A 104 7.61 -13.06 3.23
C ALA A 104 7.83 -11.76 4.02
N ILE A 105 8.56 -11.81 5.14
CA ILE A 105 8.93 -10.63 5.94
C ILE A 105 9.86 -9.71 5.13
N ALA A 106 10.89 -10.26 4.50
CA ALA A 106 11.82 -9.47 3.69
C ALA A 106 11.11 -8.76 2.53
N TYR A 107 10.18 -9.46 1.87
CA TYR A 107 9.37 -8.85 0.81
C TYR A 107 8.46 -7.73 1.34
N GLY A 108 7.78 -7.95 2.46
CA GLY A 108 6.95 -6.93 3.11
C GLY A 108 7.76 -5.70 3.51
N GLN A 109 8.98 -5.90 4.05
CA GLN A 109 9.90 -4.82 4.40
C GLN A 109 10.32 -4.02 3.17
N ASP A 110 10.76 -4.68 2.09
CA ASP A 110 11.18 -3.98 0.87
C ASP A 110 10.02 -3.16 0.26
N ILE A 111 8.75 -3.60 0.42
CA ILE A 111 7.58 -2.78 0.05
C ILE A 111 7.42 -1.57 0.97
N ALA A 112 7.53 -1.75 2.28
CA ALA A 112 7.49 -0.66 3.24
C ALA A 112 8.55 0.41 2.92
N ASP A 113 9.78 -0.01 2.64
CA ASP A 113 10.90 0.87 2.34
C ASP A 113 10.68 1.70 1.07
N VAL A 114 9.91 1.17 0.10
CA VAL A 114 9.50 1.91 -1.10
C VAL A 114 8.34 2.87 -0.81
N ILE A 115 7.35 2.44 -0.03
CA ILE A 115 6.13 3.21 0.22
C ILE A 115 6.36 4.38 1.19
N TYR A 116 7.06 4.13 2.30
CA TYR A 116 7.14 5.07 3.42
C TYR A 116 7.77 6.43 3.06
N PRO A 117 8.90 6.50 2.32
CA PRO A 117 9.48 7.79 1.95
C PRO A 117 8.52 8.65 1.15
N VAL A 118 7.76 8.03 0.24
CA VAL A 118 6.79 8.74 -0.61
C VAL A 118 5.56 9.16 0.20
N LEU A 119 5.05 8.31 1.09
CA LEU A 119 3.96 8.71 2.00
C LEU A 119 4.36 9.86 2.91
N SER A 120 5.58 9.85 3.45
CA SER A 120 6.11 10.96 4.25
C SER A 120 6.17 12.25 3.46
N TYR A 121 6.62 12.19 2.19
CA TYR A 121 6.58 13.34 1.29
C TYR A 121 5.16 13.87 1.10
N LEU A 122 4.20 13.00 0.75
CA LEU A 122 2.81 13.39 0.52
C LEU A 122 2.18 14.02 1.77
N LYS A 123 2.46 13.48 2.96
CA LYS A 123 1.96 14.03 4.22
C LYS A 123 2.50 15.42 4.53
N GLN A 124 3.75 15.69 4.17
CA GLN A 124 4.41 16.96 4.42
C GLN A 124 4.05 18.04 3.39
N HIS A 125 3.97 17.68 2.11
CA HIS A 125 3.88 18.65 1.01
C HIS A 125 2.49 18.68 0.37
N GLU A 126 1.76 17.56 0.38
CA GLU A 126 0.49 17.39 -0.34
C GLU A 126 -0.69 17.10 0.61
N ARG A 127 -0.59 17.56 1.87
CA ARG A 127 -1.54 17.22 2.95
C ARG A 127 -3.00 17.44 2.58
N LYS A 128 -3.31 18.57 1.92
CA LYS A 128 -4.67 18.89 1.50
C LYS A 128 -5.22 17.81 0.56
N HIS A 129 -4.49 17.52 -0.51
CA HIS A 129 -4.90 16.53 -1.52
C HIS A 129 -4.95 15.10 -0.96
N VAL A 130 -4.06 14.78 -0.01
CA VAL A 130 -4.14 13.54 0.77
C VAL A 130 -5.46 13.43 1.52
N THR A 131 -5.85 14.48 2.27
CA THR A 131 -7.12 14.50 3.02
C THR A 131 -8.30 14.37 2.06
N ASP A 132 -8.31 15.13 0.96
CA ASP A 132 -9.39 15.10 -0.03
C ASP A 132 -9.62 13.69 -0.60
N VAL A 133 -8.54 12.98 -0.95
CA VAL A 133 -8.61 11.60 -1.48
C VAL A 133 -9.10 10.61 -0.41
N VAL A 134 -8.64 10.75 0.84
CA VAL A 134 -9.07 9.89 1.95
C VAL A 134 -10.54 10.12 2.27
N ASP A 135 -10.99 11.36 2.34
CA ASP A 135 -12.38 11.72 2.63
C ASP A 135 -13.32 11.25 1.52
N ALA A 136 -12.94 11.45 0.26
CA ALA A 136 -13.68 10.92 -0.88
C ALA A 136 -13.85 9.39 -0.80
N ARG A 137 -12.80 8.67 -0.38
CA ARG A 137 -12.85 7.22 -0.21
C ARG A 137 -13.77 6.81 0.94
N ILE A 138 -13.68 7.48 2.10
CA ILE A 138 -14.54 7.21 3.26
C ILE A 138 -16.00 7.44 2.89
N ASN A 139 -16.31 8.57 2.25
CA ASN A 139 -17.66 8.92 1.84
C ASN A 139 -18.26 7.88 0.88
N LYS A 140 -17.48 7.41 -0.11
CA LYS A 140 -17.91 6.35 -1.02
C LYS A 140 -18.24 5.05 -0.28
N LEU A 141 -17.39 4.64 0.66
CA LEU A 141 -17.63 3.44 1.47
C LEU A 141 -18.90 3.57 2.33
N CYS A 142 -19.12 4.73 2.94
CA CYS A 142 -20.33 4.99 3.75
C CYS A 142 -21.62 4.93 2.92
N GLN A 143 -21.58 5.34 1.65
CA GLN A 143 -22.71 5.23 0.72
C GLN A 143 -22.99 3.77 0.34
N GLU A 144 -21.95 3.00 0.03
CA GLU A 144 -22.02 1.59 -0.34
C GLU A 144 -22.53 0.71 0.82
N THR A 145 -22.24 1.06 2.07
CA THR A 145 -22.69 0.30 3.25
C THR A 145 -24.06 0.71 3.81
N HIS A 146 -24.80 1.59 3.12
CA HIS A 146 -26.15 2.04 3.51
C HIS A 146 -26.24 2.49 4.98
N GLY A 147 -25.24 3.24 5.46
CA GLY A 147 -25.23 3.76 6.83
C GLY A 147 -24.89 2.75 7.93
N ARG A 148 -24.58 1.49 7.60
CA ARG A 148 -23.90 0.62 8.58
C ARG A 148 -22.43 1.03 8.63
N GLN A 149 -21.98 1.51 9.80
CA GLN A 149 -20.56 1.72 10.08
C GLN A 149 -19.83 0.37 10.00
N SER A 150 -19.39 0.01 8.80
CA SER A 150 -18.37 -1.00 8.66
C SER A 150 -17.05 -0.35 9.06
N ILE A 151 -16.37 -0.88 10.08
CA ILE A 151 -15.11 -0.40 10.69
C ILE A 151 -13.92 -0.58 9.70
N CYS A 152 -14.16 -0.53 8.40
CA CYS A 152 -13.16 -0.72 7.36
C CYS A 152 -12.37 0.57 7.13
N LEU A 153 -11.42 0.84 8.02
CA LEU A 153 -10.38 1.85 7.80
C LEU A 153 -9.46 1.45 6.62
N PRO A 154 -8.88 2.43 5.89
CA PRO A 154 -8.46 2.30 4.50
C PRO A 154 -7.33 1.29 4.23
N GLY A 155 -7.28 0.80 2.99
CA GLY A 155 -6.31 -0.13 2.41
C GLY A 155 -4.83 0.26 2.55
N ILE A 156 -4.53 1.54 2.80
CA ILE A 156 -3.19 2.12 2.85
C ILE A 156 -2.65 2.01 4.29
N ILE A 157 -1.33 1.94 4.43
CA ILE A 157 -0.66 2.20 5.71
C ILE A 157 -1.29 3.46 6.31
N ASN A 158 -1.77 3.37 7.56
CA ASN A 158 -2.52 4.46 8.17
C ASN A 158 -1.65 5.73 8.16
N ILE A 159 -1.95 6.66 7.26
CA ILE A 159 -1.13 7.84 6.99
C ILE A 159 -1.01 8.74 8.24
N ASN A 160 -2.01 8.66 9.13
CA ASN A 160 -2.03 9.36 10.41
C ASN A 160 -1.08 8.72 11.43
N GLN A 161 -0.77 7.42 11.30
CA GLN A 161 0.17 6.69 12.17
C GLN A 161 1.64 6.76 11.70
N ILE A 162 1.91 7.33 10.52
CA ILE A 162 3.28 7.53 10.05
C ILE A 162 3.92 8.67 10.86
N SER A 163 4.72 8.31 11.87
CA SER A 163 5.59 9.23 12.59
C SER A 163 6.74 9.70 11.67
N PRO A 164 7.27 10.92 11.84
CA PRO A 164 8.56 11.32 11.26
C PRO A 164 9.74 10.47 11.77
N ASP A 165 9.56 9.71 12.85
CA ASP A 165 10.57 8.77 13.36
C ASP A 165 10.85 7.61 12.39
N PRO A 166 12.05 6.99 12.46
CA PRO A 166 12.36 5.78 11.71
C PRO A 166 11.26 4.73 11.92
N GLN A 167 10.68 4.26 10.82
CA GLN A 167 9.64 3.23 10.90
C GLN A 167 10.28 1.94 11.45
N PRO A 168 9.64 1.26 12.41
CA PRO A 168 10.18 0.04 12.98
C PRO A 168 10.32 -1.02 11.89
N ILE A 169 11.37 -1.84 11.99
CA ILE A 169 11.56 -2.99 11.12
C ILE A 169 10.31 -3.87 11.22
N LEU A 170 9.77 -4.34 10.10
CA LEU A 170 8.56 -5.15 10.03
C LEU A 170 8.66 -6.36 10.97
N LYS A 171 9.83 -6.98 11.04
CA LYS A 171 10.11 -8.08 11.97
C LYS A 171 9.86 -7.70 13.44
N GLU A 172 10.37 -6.55 13.90
CA GLU A 172 10.16 -6.08 15.28
C GLU A 172 8.69 -5.75 15.55
N SER A 173 8.00 -5.23 14.53
CA SER A 173 6.57 -4.93 14.62
C SER A 173 5.74 -6.21 14.73
N LEU A 174 6.11 -7.26 14.00
CA LEU A 174 5.50 -8.58 14.10
C LEU A 174 5.77 -9.22 15.47
N GLU A 175 6.99 -9.12 16.00
CA GLU A 175 7.34 -9.64 17.34
C GLU A 175 6.52 -8.95 18.44
N LYS A 176 6.35 -7.62 18.37
CA LYS A 176 5.47 -6.86 19.29
C LYS A 176 3.99 -7.27 19.16
N LEU A 177 3.54 -7.57 17.94
CA LEU A 177 2.17 -8.05 17.71
C LEU A 177 1.97 -9.46 18.25
N GLU A 178 2.94 -10.36 18.07
CA GLU A 178 2.93 -11.71 18.64
C GLU A 178 2.91 -11.67 20.17
N SER A 179 3.72 -10.82 20.80
CA SER A 179 3.72 -10.68 22.27
C SER A 179 2.39 -10.16 22.79
N THR A 180 1.76 -9.24 22.05
CA THR A 180 0.44 -8.69 22.38
C THR A 180 -0.70 -9.71 22.20
N ARG A 181 -0.59 -10.60 21.20
CA ARG A 181 -1.55 -11.71 21.02
C ARG A 181 -1.45 -12.72 22.17
N LYS A 182 -0.23 -13.13 22.51
CA LYS A 182 0.05 -14.04 23.63
C LYS A 182 -0.46 -13.49 24.97
N SER A 183 -0.29 -12.19 25.23
CA SER A 183 -0.80 -11.58 26.47
C SER A 183 -2.33 -11.47 26.52
N ARG A 184 -3.01 -11.53 25.37
CA ARG A 184 -4.48 -11.47 25.26
C ARG A 184 -5.16 -12.84 25.16
N GLY A 185 -4.40 -13.94 25.19
CA GLY A 185 -4.93 -15.31 25.17
C GLY A 185 -5.44 -15.78 23.81
N TRP A 186 -4.92 -15.22 22.71
CA TRP A 186 -5.18 -15.64 21.33
C TRP A 186 -4.00 -16.41 20.76
#